data_AF-A0A9Q1LW80-F1
#
_entry.id   AF-A0A9Q1LW80-F1
#
_cell.length_a   1.000
_cell.length_b   1.000
_cell.length_c   1.000
_cell.angle_alpha   90.00
_cell.angle_beta   90.00
_cell.angle_gamma   90.00
#
_symmetry.space_group_name_H-M   'P 1'
#
loop_
_entity.id
_entity.type
_entity.pdbx_description
1 polymer ?
#
loop_
_entity_poly.entity_id
_entity_poly.type
_entity_poly.pdbx_seq_one_letter_code
_entity_poly.pdbx_strand_id
1 'polypeptide(L)'
;MLCVADMGVNLTPLQGIHQIDLRGDISGFLSYHPKSLLASLHHYDMVDPVFPSMDRAQSGFHLQKSAKYDQSRMLQQTICHHRSKKWTFSVSWGYSANIYEKIMPRSWIQNPIETFKTWQRSPRPPHYMFDVRSPSWDPCEAPHVFFFKSVEKNRRGEIVTTYTRGWPRGIGACLYAGNYSAEYISEIHVYSPAIKRIEIDRCECCDTINEEGSNKAYIKYRECKIDEIIA
;
A
#
# COMPACT_ATOMS: atom_id res chain seq x y z
N MET A 1 1.57 -5.68 -44.36
CA MET A 1 1.61 -5.16 -42.97
C MET A 1 2.29 -6.25 -42.17
N LEU A 2 3.48 -6.02 -41.62
CA LEU A 2 4.19 -7.00 -40.79
C LEU A 2 3.84 -6.74 -39.32
N CYS A 3 3.42 -7.77 -38.60
CA CYS A 3 3.33 -7.76 -37.15
C CYS A 3 4.72 -8.01 -36.53
N VAL A 4 4.91 -7.57 -35.28
CA VAL A 4 6.16 -7.87 -34.52
C VAL A 4 6.40 -9.38 -34.40
N ALA A 5 5.32 -10.16 -34.31
CA ALA A 5 5.36 -11.62 -34.35
C ALA A 5 5.89 -12.19 -35.67
N ASP A 6 5.61 -11.53 -36.81
CA ASP A 6 6.09 -11.96 -38.14
C ASP A 6 7.61 -11.78 -38.31
N MET A 7 8.24 -10.99 -37.43
CA MET A 7 9.69 -10.85 -37.32
C MET A 7 10.31 -11.83 -36.30
N GLY A 8 9.53 -12.79 -35.78
CA GLY A 8 10.01 -13.79 -34.82
C GLY A 8 10.14 -13.29 -33.38
N VAL A 9 9.55 -12.14 -33.05
CA VAL A 9 9.58 -11.58 -31.69
C VAL A 9 8.28 -11.94 -30.96
N ASN A 10 8.40 -12.68 -29.87
CA ASN A 10 7.27 -13.06 -29.01
C ASN A 10 6.91 -11.97 -28.01
N LEU A 11 5.62 -11.83 -27.71
CA LEU A 11 5.11 -10.96 -26.65
C LEU A 11 5.33 -11.63 -25.28
N THR A 12 6.07 -10.96 -24.39
CA THR A 12 6.20 -11.36 -22.98
C THR A 12 5.36 -10.41 -22.12
N PRO A 13 4.19 -10.83 -21.63
CA PRO A 13 3.38 -9.98 -20.76
C PRO A 13 4.08 -9.76 -19.41
N LEU A 14 4.24 -8.50 -19.00
CA LEU A 14 4.81 -8.11 -17.72
C LEU A 14 3.71 -7.49 -16.85
N GLN A 15 3.29 -8.19 -15.80
CA GLN A 15 2.21 -7.74 -14.89
C GLN A 15 2.51 -6.42 -14.15
N GLY A 16 3.78 -6.00 -14.16
CA GLY A 16 4.24 -4.75 -13.54
C GLY A 16 4.10 -3.50 -14.39
N ILE A 17 3.83 -3.66 -15.70
CA ILE A 17 3.61 -2.54 -16.61
C ILE A 17 2.15 -2.14 -16.51
N HIS A 18 1.88 -1.07 -15.78
CA HIS A 18 0.53 -0.53 -15.63
C HIS A 18 0.36 0.65 -16.60
N GLN A 19 -0.54 0.50 -17.57
CA GLN A 19 -0.91 1.59 -18.48
C GLN A 19 -1.72 2.71 -17.79
N ILE A 20 -2.01 2.61 -16.48
CA ILE A 20 -2.76 3.56 -15.62
C ILE A 20 -3.75 4.41 -16.42
N ASP A 21 -4.77 3.75 -16.95
CA ASP A 21 -5.93 4.42 -17.52
C ASP A 21 -6.88 4.88 -16.39
N LEU A 22 -6.31 5.61 -15.42
CA LEU A 22 -6.98 6.16 -14.24
C LEU A 22 -6.75 7.69 -14.18
N ARG A 23 -7.67 8.40 -13.54
CA ARG A 23 -7.61 9.86 -13.33
C ARG A 23 -7.90 10.24 -11.89
N GLY A 24 -7.49 11.45 -11.51
CA GLY A 24 -7.74 12.02 -10.18
C GLY A 24 -6.91 11.33 -9.11
N ASP A 25 -7.51 11.08 -7.95
CA ASP A 25 -6.84 10.49 -6.79
C ASP A 25 -6.59 8.98 -6.96
N ILE A 26 -5.38 8.60 -7.35
CA ILE A 26 -4.96 7.20 -7.48
C ILE A 26 -4.43 6.57 -6.18
N SER A 27 -4.62 7.20 -5.02
CA SER A 27 -4.11 6.70 -3.74
C SER A 27 -4.61 5.30 -3.39
N GLY A 28 -5.85 4.98 -3.74
CA GLY A 28 -6.40 3.63 -3.64
C GLY A 28 -5.67 2.63 -4.54
N PHE A 29 -5.34 2.98 -5.78
CA PHE A 29 -4.59 2.06 -6.64
C PHE A 29 -3.18 1.80 -6.07
N LEU A 30 -2.49 2.86 -5.64
CA LEU A 30 -1.12 2.76 -5.13
C LEU A 30 -1.02 2.07 -3.77
N SER A 31 -1.98 2.30 -2.86
CA SER A 31 -1.97 1.75 -1.49
C SER A 31 -2.24 0.26 -1.40
N TYR A 32 -2.80 -0.32 -2.47
CA TYR A 32 -3.31 -1.69 -2.52
C TYR A 32 -2.72 -2.43 -3.73
N HIS A 33 -1.57 -1.98 -4.22
CA HIS A 33 -0.93 -2.57 -5.39
C HIS A 33 -0.55 -4.04 -5.12
N PRO A 34 -0.79 -4.95 -6.09
CA PRO A 34 -0.45 -6.36 -5.95
C PRO A 34 1.06 -6.57 -5.82
N LYS A 35 1.47 -7.82 -5.55
CA LYS A 35 2.89 -8.19 -5.37
C LYS A 35 3.72 -8.11 -6.65
N SER A 36 3.12 -7.81 -7.81
CA SER A 36 3.87 -7.57 -9.03
C SER A 36 4.86 -6.41 -8.82
N LEU A 37 6.02 -6.50 -9.46
CA LEU A 37 6.98 -5.40 -9.46
C LEU A 37 6.34 -4.19 -10.13
N LEU A 38 6.35 -3.02 -9.50
CA LEU A 38 5.97 -1.80 -10.20
C LEU A 38 7.04 -1.46 -11.25
N ALA A 39 6.72 -1.61 -12.54
CA ALA A 39 7.65 -1.31 -13.63
C ALA A 39 7.50 0.13 -14.14
N SER A 40 6.26 0.61 -14.28
CA SER A 40 5.97 1.97 -14.72
C SER A 40 4.64 2.49 -14.19
N LEU A 41 4.58 3.80 -13.97
CA LEU A 41 3.33 4.54 -13.77
C LEU A 41 3.10 5.43 -14.99
N HIS A 42 2.34 4.93 -15.97
CA HIS A 42 1.98 5.70 -17.16
C HIS A 42 0.97 6.82 -16.83
N HIS A 43 0.87 7.87 -17.65
CA HIS A 43 -0.07 9.00 -17.45
C HIS A 43 -0.06 9.68 -16.06
N TYR A 44 1.10 9.73 -15.40
CA TYR A 44 1.23 10.39 -14.09
C TYR A 44 0.88 11.90 -14.14
N ASP A 45 0.92 12.53 -15.31
CA ASP A 45 0.47 13.90 -15.57
C ASP A 45 -1.05 14.11 -15.41
N MET A 46 -1.85 13.04 -15.48
CA MET A 46 -3.31 13.07 -15.44
C MET A 46 -3.90 12.70 -14.07
N VAL A 47 -3.03 12.43 -13.08
CA VAL A 47 -3.43 12.12 -11.72
C VAL A 47 -3.17 13.30 -10.78
N ASP A 48 -3.88 13.31 -9.67
CA ASP A 48 -3.68 14.27 -8.58
C ASP A 48 -2.32 13.99 -7.90
N PRO A 49 -1.69 14.97 -7.23
CA PRO A 49 -0.49 14.73 -6.45
C PRO A 49 -0.72 13.62 -5.43
N VAL A 50 0.14 12.60 -5.43
CA VAL A 50 -0.08 11.38 -4.63
C VAL A 50 0.33 11.51 -3.17
N PHE A 51 1.02 12.60 -2.81
CA PHE A 51 1.36 12.94 -1.44
C PHE A 51 0.70 14.25 -0.99
N PRO A 52 0.32 14.33 0.30
CA PRO A 52 -0.20 15.56 0.87
C PRO A 52 0.82 16.70 0.80
N SER A 53 0.33 17.91 0.55
CA SER A 53 1.14 19.14 0.61
C SER A 53 2.34 19.17 -0.35
N MET A 54 2.32 18.34 -1.40
CA MET A 54 3.32 18.30 -2.46
C MET A 54 2.64 18.51 -3.80
N ASP A 55 3.33 19.16 -4.74
CA ASP A 55 2.91 19.10 -6.14
C ASP A 55 3.23 17.73 -6.76
N ARG A 56 2.78 17.52 -8.00
CA ARG A 56 2.95 16.26 -8.72
C ARG A 56 4.42 15.88 -8.89
N ALA A 57 5.28 16.82 -9.26
CA ALA A 57 6.70 16.56 -9.52
C ALA A 57 7.43 16.23 -8.21
N GLN A 58 7.21 17.03 -7.17
CA GLN A 58 7.68 16.78 -5.82
C GLN A 58 7.26 15.40 -5.31
N SER A 59 5.99 15.03 -5.53
CA SER A 59 5.47 13.71 -5.13
C SER A 59 6.19 12.57 -5.84
N GLY A 60 6.47 12.73 -7.14
CA GLY A 60 7.24 11.76 -7.92
C GLY A 60 8.69 11.61 -7.41
N PHE A 61 9.37 12.72 -7.15
CA PHE A 61 10.71 12.69 -6.54
C PHE A 61 10.70 12.09 -5.14
N HIS A 62 9.62 12.29 -4.38
CA HIS A 62 9.46 11.73 -3.04
C HIS A 62 9.27 10.21 -3.07
N LEU A 63 8.43 9.67 -3.98
CA LEU A 63 8.32 8.22 -4.24
C LEU A 63 9.68 7.61 -4.63
N GLN A 64 10.48 8.32 -5.43
CA GLN A 64 11.80 7.84 -5.83
C GLN A 64 12.78 7.71 -4.65
N LYS A 65 12.57 8.43 -3.54
CA LYS A 65 13.44 8.31 -2.36
C LYS A 65 13.39 6.90 -1.78
N SER A 66 12.22 6.29 -1.62
CA SER A 66 12.10 4.90 -1.16
C SER A 66 12.56 3.91 -2.22
N ALA A 67 12.27 4.16 -3.50
CA ALA A 67 12.69 3.28 -4.59
C ALA A 67 14.23 3.13 -4.68
N LYS A 68 14.99 4.18 -4.35
CA LYS A 68 16.46 4.13 -4.27
C LYS A 68 16.99 3.19 -3.19
N TYR A 69 16.20 2.91 -2.15
CA TYR A 69 16.57 1.96 -1.10
C TYR A 69 16.15 0.55 -1.47
N ASP A 70 14.94 0.37 -2.02
CA ASP A 70 14.47 -0.91 -2.51
C ASP A 70 13.33 -0.80 -3.54
N GLN A 71 13.70 -0.83 -4.82
CA GLN A 71 12.74 -0.85 -5.93
C GLN A 71 11.89 -2.12 -5.97
N SER A 72 12.38 -3.25 -5.43
CA SER A 72 11.72 -4.56 -5.53
C SER A 72 10.50 -4.70 -4.60
N ARG A 73 10.36 -3.79 -3.63
CA ARG A 73 9.24 -3.69 -2.70
C ARG A 73 8.27 -2.55 -3.00
N MET A 74 8.61 -1.64 -3.92
CA MET A 74 7.80 -0.44 -4.18
C MET A 74 6.33 -0.78 -4.41
N LEU A 75 5.47 -0.10 -3.62
CA LEU A 75 4.02 -0.22 -3.58
C LEU A 75 3.45 -1.58 -3.16
N GLN A 76 4.28 -2.59 -2.96
CA GLN A 76 3.76 -3.91 -2.64
C GLN A 76 3.06 -3.91 -1.29
N GLN A 77 1.83 -4.39 -1.32
CA GLN A 77 1.00 -4.46 -0.14
C GLN A 77 1.44 -5.60 0.78
N THR A 78 1.69 -5.27 2.05
CA THR A 78 1.88 -6.21 3.15
C THR A 78 0.81 -5.97 4.20
N ILE A 79 0.12 -7.03 4.63
CA ILE A 79 -0.98 -6.97 5.59
C ILE A 79 -0.56 -7.67 6.88
N CYS A 80 -0.73 -7.00 8.03
CA CYS A 80 -0.36 -7.49 9.35
C CYS A 80 -1.53 -7.36 10.31
N HIS A 81 -1.78 -8.38 11.11
CA HIS A 81 -2.88 -8.37 12.08
C HIS A 81 -2.35 -8.17 13.48
N HIS A 82 -2.80 -7.11 14.13
CA HIS A 82 -2.53 -6.86 15.53
C HIS A 82 -3.69 -7.34 16.39
N ARG A 83 -3.67 -8.63 16.71
CA ARG A 83 -4.83 -9.33 17.30
C ARG A 83 -5.23 -8.80 18.68
N SER A 84 -4.27 -8.36 19.51
CA SER A 84 -4.57 -7.84 20.87
C SER A 84 -5.43 -6.57 20.85
N LYS A 85 -5.22 -5.66 19.88
CA LYS A 85 -6.06 -4.45 19.72
C LYS A 85 -7.12 -4.60 18.62
N LYS A 86 -7.23 -5.78 18.01
CA LYS A 86 -8.09 -6.06 16.86
C LYS A 86 -7.84 -5.14 15.66
N TRP A 87 -6.59 -4.76 15.41
CA TRP A 87 -6.24 -3.91 14.25
C TRP A 87 -5.74 -4.72 13.06
N THR A 88 -5.96 -4.18 11.88
CA THR A 88 -5.27 -4.63 10.66
C THR A 88 -4.44 -3.49 10.11
N PHE A 89 -3.15 -3.75 9.91
CA PHE A 89 -2.25 -2.88 9.17
C PHE A 89 -2.20 -3.31 7.71
N SER A 90 -2.28 -2.36 6.79
CA SER A 90 -2.02 -2.55 5.36
C SER A 90 -0.97 -1.56 4.93
N VAL A 91 0.22 -2.03 4.62
CA VAL A 91 1.37 -1.21 4.25
C VAL A 91 1.67 -1.38 2.77
N SER A 92 1.61 -0.29 2.01
CA SER A 92 2.16 -0.17 0.66
C SER A 92 3.55 0.41 0.76
N TRP A 93 4.57 -0.44 0.63
CA TRP A 93 5.94 -0.06 0.94
C TRP A 93 6.43 1.13 0.10
N GLY A 94 6.94 2.16 0.77
CA GLY A 94 7.43 3.38 0.13
C GLY A 94 6.34 4.38 -0.28
N TYR A 95 5.06 4.12 0.02
CA TYR A 95 3.98 5.04 -0.31
C TYR A 95 3.03 5.34 0.85
N SER A 96 2.30 4.35 1.37
CA SER A 96 1.27 4.56 2.38
C SER A 96 1.18 3.40 3.37
N ALA A 97 0.61 3.66 4.53
CA ALA A 97 0.26 2.65 5.51
C ALA A 97 -1.11 2.97 6.09
N ASN A 98 -1.93 1.94 6.29
CA ASN A 98 -3.31 2.08 6.71
C ASN A 98 -3.56 1.25 7.97
N ILE A 99 -4.30 1.80 8.94
CA ILE A 99 -4.77 1.07 10.13
C ILE A 99 -6.28 0.94 10.07
N TYR A 100 -6.78 -0.28 10.18
CA TYR A 100 -8.20 -0.61 10.33
C TYR A 100 -8.46 -1.04 11.77
N GLU A 101 -9.52 -0.53 12.39
CA GLU A 101 -9.92 -0.86 13.77
C GLU A 101 -10.78 -2.14 13.82
N LYS A 102 -10.47 -3.10 12.94
CA LYS A 102 -11.09 -4.42 12.82
C LYS A 102 -10.07 -5.39 12.25
N ILE A 103 -10.20 -6.68 12.59
CA ILE A 103 -9.48 -7.76 11.90
C ILE A 103 -10.15 -7.97 10.54
N MET A 104 -9.54 -7.41 9.51
CA MET A 104 -10.05 -7.41 8.15
C MET A 104 -9.48 -8.61 7.38
N PRO A 105 -10.31 -9.33 6.60
CA PRO A 105 -9.82 -10.38 5.71
C PRO A 105 -8.85 -9.81 4.68
N ARG A 106 -7.73 -10.52 4.43
CA ARG A 106 -6.76 -10.12 3.41
C ARG A 106 -7.40 -10.02 2.03
N SER A 107 -8.24 -10.98 1.66
CA SER A 107 -8.95 -11.00 0.36
C SER A 107 -9.82 -9.77 0.15
N TRP A 108 -10.36 -9.19 1.22
CA TRP A 108 -11.12 -7.95 1.14
C TRP A 108 -10.21 -6.71 1.03
N ILE A 109 -9.18 -6.66 1.86
CA ILE A 109 -8.24 -5.52 1.88
C ILE A 109 -7.42 -5.43 0.59
N GLN A 110 -7.14 -6.54 -0.08
CA GLN A 110 -6.41 -6.55 -1.36
C GLN A 110 -7.13 -5.80 -2.47
N ASN A 111 -8.46 -5.69 -2.40
CA ASN A 111 -9.20 -4.88 -3.36
C ASN A 111 -8.97 -3.39 -3.06
N PRO A 112 -8.46 -2.61 -4.03
CA PRO A 112 -8.26 -1.18 -3.88
C PRO A 112 -9.55 -0.44 -3.51
N ILE A 113 -9.42 0.59 -2.67
CA ILE A 113 -10.51 1.55 -2.46
C ILE A 113 -10.62 2.40 -3.73
N GLU A 114 -11.82 2.52 -4.30
CA GLU A 114 -12.08 3.29 -5.53
C GLU A 114 -12.03 4.80 -5.26
N THR A 115 -10.82 5.35 -5.06
CA THR A 115 -10.56 6.80 -4.96
C THR A 115 -10.37 7.44 -6.34
N PHE A 116 -10.05 6.63 -7.34
CA PHE A 116 -9.70 7.01 -8.69
C PHE A 116 -10.91 6.97 -9.64
N LYS A 117 -10.78 7.68 -10.76
CA LYS A 117 -11.79 7.73 -11.82
C LYS A 117 -11.32 7.00 -13.06
N THR A 118 -12.25 6.49 -13.85
CA THR A 118 -11.96 5.90 -15.17
C THR A 118 -11.34 6.93 -16.12
N TRP A 119 -10.48 6.48 -17.05
CA TRP A 119 -9.88 7.34 -18.06
C TRP A 119 -10.90 8.06 -18.94
N GLN A 120 -11.90 7.33 -19.41
CA GLN A 120 -13.08 7.85 -20.10
C GLN A 120 -14.33 7.46 -19.33
N ARG A 121 -15.42 8.22 -19.51
CA ARG A 121 -16.72 7.81 -18.98
C ARG A 121 -17.12 6.50 -19.63
N SER A 122 -17.11 5.42 -18.87
CA SER A 122 -17.70 4.15 -19.30
C SER A 122 -19.11 4.06 -18.72
N PRO A 123 -20.16 4.00 -19.54
CA PRO A 123 -21.54 3.95 -19.04
C PRO A 123 -21.93 2.58 -18.48
N ARG A 124 -21.13 1.52 -18.73
CA ARG A 124 -21.43 0.16 -18.29
C ARG A 124 -20.19 -0.51 -17.68
N PRO A 125 -20.34 -1.26 -16.59
CA PRO A 125 -19.25 -2.07 -16.02
C PRO A 125 -18.87 -3.24 -16.95
N PRO A 126 -17.67 -3.83 -16.80
CA PRO A 126 -16.64 -3.48 -15.80
C PRO A 126 -15.90 -2.18 -16.14
N HIS A 127 -15.57 -1.40 -15.11
CA HIS A 127 -14.85 -0.12 -15.26
C HIS A 127 -13.33 -0.27 -15.17
N TYR A 128 -12.86 -1.35 -14.54
CA TYR A 128 -11.45 -1.62 -14.29
C TYR A 128 -11.14 -3.08 -14.61
N MET A 129 -9.85 -3.39 -14.83
CA MET A 129 -9.36 -4.75 -15.07
C MET A 129 -9.12 -5.55 -13.77
N PHE A 130 -9.51 -4.99 -12.63
CA PHE A 130 -9.34 -5.56 -11.29
C PHE A 130 -10.55 -5.19 -10.41
N ASP A 131 -10.79 -5.99 -9.39
CA ASP A 131 -11.86 -5.74 -8.42
C ASP A 131 -11.51 -4.56 -7.52
N VAL A 132 -12.50 -3.71 -7.28
CA VAL A 132 -12.39 -2.55 -6.39
C VAL A 132 -13.44 -2.64 -5.30
N ARG A 133 -13.26 -1.88 -4.22
CA ARG A 133 -14.27 -1.69 -3.18
C ARG A 133 -14.56 -0.21 -2.98
N SER A 134 -15.81 0.09 -2.66
CA SER A 134 -16.22 1.46 -2.35
C SER A 134 -15.62 1.93 -1.02
N PRO A 135 -15.37 3.24 -0.86
CA PRO A 135 -15.06 3.82 0.45
C PRO A 135 -16.14 3.46 1.48
N SER A 136 -15.71 3.06 2.68
CA SER A 136 -16.62 2.73 3.78
C SER A 136 -16.77 3.92 4.73
N TRP A 137 -18.00 4.15 5.20
CA TRP A 137 -18.33 5.11 6.27
C TRP A 137 -18.39 4.46 7.65
N ASP A 138 -18.14 3.15 7.76
CA ASP A 138 -17.99 2.48 9.04
C ASP A 138 -16.64 2.89 9.68
N PRO A 139 -16.62 3.49 10.88
CA PRO A 139 -15.37 3.85 11.57
C PRO A 139 -14.42 2.67 11.81
N CYS A 140 -14.89 1.43 11.80
CA CYS A 140 -14.05 0.25 11.96
C CYS A 140 -13.39 -0.20 10.65
N GLU A 141 -14.02 0.09 9.51
CA GLU A 141 -13.57 -0.32 8.18
C GLU A 141 -12.95 0.82 7.36
N ALA A 142 -13.20 2.07 7.75
CA ALA A 142 -12.54 3.25 7.17
C ALA A 142 -11.10 3.35 7.70
N PRO A 143 -10.07 3.25 6.85
CA PRO A 143 -8.68 3.23 7.30
C PRO A 143 -8.24 4.58 7.87
N HIS A 144 -7.43 4.54 8.92
CA HIS A 144 -6.54 5.65 9.26
C HIS A 144 -5.39 5.65 8.26
N VAL A 145 -5.27 6.72 7.47
CA VAL A 145 -4.31 6.80 6.36
C VAL A 145 -3.02 7.51 6.80
N PHE A 146 -1.88 6.89 6.51
CA PHE A 146 -0.54 7.41 6.74
C PHE A 146 0.23 7.43 5.43
N PHE A 147 1.02 8.46 5.21
CA PHE A 147 1.83 8.66 4.01
C PHE A 147 3.32 8.55 4.31
N PHE A 148 4.07 8.05 3.35
CA PHE A 148 5.52 7.94 3.42
C PHE A 148 6.17 9.30 3.69
N LYS A 149 7.00 9.35 4.74
CA LYS A 149 7.74 10.55 5.18
C LYS A 149 9.23 10.42 4.91
N SER A 150 9.84 9.31 5.29
CA SER A 150 11.29 9.13 5.20
C SER A 150 11.68 7.66 5.17
N VAL A 151 12.86 7.39 4.62
CA VAL A 151 13.51 6.09 4.62
C VAL A 151 14.95 6.26 5.06
N GLU A 152 15.43 5.35 5.89
CA GLU A 152 16.83 5.30 6.34
C GLU A 152 17.29 3.85 6.54
N LYS A 153 18.60 3.65 6.61
CA LYS A 153 19.19 2.36 6.96
C LYS A 153 19.69 2.42 8.40
N ASN A 154 19.21 1.53 9.25
CA ASN A 154 19.60 1.52 10.66
C ASN A 154 20.99 0.87 10.84
N ARG A 155 21.54 0.93 12.06
CA ARG A 155 22.85 0.35 12.40
C ARG A 155 22.93 -1.18 12.24
N ARG A 156 21.78 -1.87 12.24
CA ARG A 156 21.68 -3.33 12.02
C ARG A 156 21.57 -3.67 10.52
N GLY A 157 21.59 -2.67 9.66
CA GLY A 157 21.46 -2.82 8.21
C GLY A 157 20.03 -2.98 7.71
N GLU A 158 19.02 -2.93 8.58
CA GLU A 158 17.60 -2.96 8.18
C GLU A 158 17.20 -1.61 7.58
N ILE A 159 16.25 -1.63 6.63
CA ILE A 159 15.64 -0.41 6.07
C ILE A 159 14.45 -0.03 6.94
N VAL A 160 14.44 1.19 7.45
CA VAL A 160 13.35 1.75 8.26
C VAL A 160 12.61 2.77 7.41
N THR A 161 11.34 2.50 7.13
CA THR A 161 10.44 3.45 6.46
C THR A 161 9.46 4.03 7.47
N THR A 162 9.36 5.35 7.51
CA THR A 162 8.47 6.08 8.42
C THR A 162 7.30 6.64 7.65
N TYR A 163 6.09 6.46 8.18
CA TYR A 163 4.84 6.98 7.64
C TYR A 163 4.20 7.90 8.67
N THR A 164 3.69 9.05 8.25
CA THR A 164 2.96 10.00 9.11
C THR A 164 1.51 10.06 8.76
N ARG A 165 0.65 10.25 9.76
CA ARG A 165 -0.79 10.41 9.58
C ARG A 165 -1.08 11.53 8.57
N GLY A 166 -1.96 11.25 7.61
CA GLY A 166 -2.42 12.23 6.63
C GLY A 166 -3.40 13.22 7.25
N TRP A 167 -4.63 12.76 7.48
CA TRP A 167 -5.72 13.58 8.00
C TRP A 167 -6.60 12.80 8.98
N PRO A 168 -7.29 13.49 9.90
CA PRO A 168 -8.37 12.91 10.67
C PRO A 168 -9.46 12.38 9.73
N ARG A 169 -10.06 11.23 10.06
CA ARG A 169 -11.08 10.60 9.20
C ARG A 169 -12.41 11.35 9.22
N GLY A 170 -12.72 12.06 10.31
CA GLY A 170 -13.99 12.77 10.47
C GLY A 170 -15.22 11.86 10.60
N ILE A 171 -15.03 10.56 10.80
CA ILE A 171 -16.09 9.53 10.82
C ILE A 171 -16.44 9.06 12.26
N GLY A 172 -15.67 9.49 13.26
CA GLY A 172 -15.84 9.09 14.65
C GLY A 172 -15.02 7.84 15.03
N ALA A 173 -15.31 7.27 16.21
CA ALA A 173 -14.58 6.13 16.77
C ALA A 173 -15.22 4.79 16.42
N CYS A 174 -14.42 3.73 16.21
CA CYS A 174 -14.93 2.37 16.09
C CYS A 174 -15.34 1.83 17.47
N LEU A 175 -16.62 1.47 17.62
CA LEU A 175 -17.13 0.88 18.86
C LEU A 175 -16.77 -0.61 19.01
N TYR A 176 -16.50 -1.31 17.90
CA TYR A 176 -16.16 -2.74 17.89
C TYR A 176 -14.76 -3.04 18.46
N ALA A 177 -13.82 -2.11 18.31
CA ALA A 177 -12.47 -2.20 18.85
C ALA A 177 -12.43 -1.99 20.38
N GLY A 178 -13.55 -1.61 21.01
CA GLY A 178 -13.58 -1.23 22.42
C GLY A 178 -12.71 0.01 22.67
N ASN A 179 -11.88 -0.03 23.71
CA ASN A 179 -10.99 1.08 24.06
C ASN A 179 -9.70 1.18 23.21
N TYR A 180 -9.56 0.37 22.17
CA TYR A 180 -8.35 0.37 21.33
C TYR A 180 -8.54 1.18 20.05
N SER A 181 -8.81 2.48 20.16
CA SER A 181 -8.77 3.35 18.97
C SER A 181 -7.33 3.61 18.54
N ALA A 182 -7.07 3.63 17.24
CA ALA A 182 -5.81 4.01 16.62
C ALA A 182 -5.69 5.52 16.38
N GLU A 183 -6.65 6.35 16.81
CA GLU A 183 -6.63 7.80 16.59
C GLU A 183 -5.37 8.48 17.17
N TYR A 184 -4.84 7.95 18.28
CA TYR A 184 -3.66 8.49 18.96
C TYR A 184 -2.33 8.19 18.22
N ILE A 185 -2.33 7.30 17.23
CA ILE A 185 -1.11 6.94 16.48
C ILE A 185 -0.77 8.05 15.51
N SER A 186 0.40 8.67 15.61
CA SER A 186 0.86 9.73 14.70
C SER A 186 1.82 9.21 13.63
N GLU A 187 2.58 8.16 13.93
CA GLU A 187 3.56 7.58 13.01
C GLU A 187 3.52 6.05 13.00
N ILE A 188 3.89 5.47 11.84
CA ILE A 188 4.12 4.04 11.67
C ILE A 188 5.57 3.85 11.20
N HIS A 189 6.31 3.00 11.88
CA HIS A 189 7.71 2.66 11.59
C HIS A 189 7.76 1.22 11.10
N VAL A 190 8.18 1.02 9.86
CA VAL A 190 8.24 -0.31 9.23
C VAL A 190 9.69 -0.71 9.01
N TYR A 191 10.09 -1.83 9.61
CA TYR A 191 11.43 -2.40 9.54
C TYR A 191 11.45 -3.50 8.49
N SER A 192 12.20 -3.30 7.42
CA SER A 192 12.35 -4.23 6.31
C SER A 192 13.78 -4.79 6.25
N PRO A 193 13.98 -6.08 5.96
CA PRO A 193 15.30 -6.62 5.66
C PRO A 193 15.95 -5.87 4.49
N ALA A 194 17.28 -5.71 4.50
CA ALA A 194 18.01 -4.98 3.45
C ALA A 194 17.81 -5.56 2.04
N ILE A 195 17.62 -6.88 1.97
CA ILE A 195 17.45 -7.62 0.73
C ILE A 195 16.08 -8.29 0.79
N LYS A 196 15.29 -8.11 -0.27
CA LYS A 196 14.08 -8.88 -0.50
C LYS A 196 14.46 -10.21 -1.17
N ARG A 197 13.92 -11.33 -0.68
CA ARG A 197 14.07 -12.61 -1.39
C ARG A 197 13.28 -12.60 -2.70
N ILE A 198 13.81 -13.34 -3.68
CA ILE A 198 13.37 -13.34 -5.09
C ILE A 198 12.18 -14.28 -5.34
N GLU A 199 11.83 -15.18 -4.41
CA GLU A 199 10.58 -15.94 -4.48
C GLU A 199 9.38 -15.00 -4.32
N ILE A 200 8.91 -14.47 -5.45
CA ILE A 200 7.85 -13.46 -5.59
C ILE A 200 6.45 -14.08 -5.37
N ASP A 201 6.37 -15.40 -5.39
CA ASP A 201 5.15 -16.20 -5.30
C ASP A 201 4.48 -16.13 -3.92
N ARG A 202 5.21 -15.75 -2.86
CA ARG A 202 4.65 -15.43 -1.54
C ARG A 202 4.93 -13.97 -1.14
N CYS A 203 4.03 -13.40 -0.34
CA CYS A 203 4.26 -12.06 0.23
C CYS A 203 5.14 -12.18 1.45
N GLU A 204 5.83 -11.10 1.80
CA GLU A 204 6.45 -11.00 3.11
C GLU A 204 5.38 -11.09 4.20
N CYS A 205 5.75 -11.77 5.29
CA CYS A 205 5.00 -11.79 6.52
C CYS A 205 5.46 -10.62 7.40
N CYS A 206 4.69 -10.32 8.43
CA CYS A 206 5.02 -9.23 9.31
C CYS A 206 4.45 -9.44 10.70
N ASP A 207 5.18 -8.91 11.67
CA ASP A 207 4.77 -8.86 13.07
C ASP A 207 4.63 -7.40 13.50
N THR A 208 3.64 -7.14 14.35
CA THR A 208 3.45 -5.84 14.98
C THR A 208 4.18 -5.83 16.32
N ILE A 209 5.07 -4.88 16.53
CA ILE A 209 5.79 -4.72 17.79
C ILE A 209 4.97 -3.79 18.69
N ASN A 210 4.69 -4.25 19.90
CA ASN A 210 3.95 -3.47 20.88
C ASN A 210 4.86 -2.54 21.66
N GLU A 211 4.48 -1.27 21.69
CA GLU A 211 4.97 -0.31 22.67
C GLU A 211 3.76 0.39 23.27
N GLU A 212 3.37 -0.04 24.48
CA GLU A 212 2.25 0.56 25.20
C GLU A 212 2.58 2.02 25.55
N GLY A 213 1.61 2.93 25.37
CA GLY A 213 1.79 4.36 25.64
C GLY A 213 2.54 5.16 24.57
N SER A 214 3.10 4.51 23.53
CA SER A 214 3.75 5.20 22.41
C SER A 214 2.73 5.66 21.37
N ASN A 215 2.86 6.89 20.86
CA ASN A 215 2.07 7.37 19.71
C ASN A 215 2.57 6.81 18.36
N LYS A 216 3.48 5.83 18.40
CA LYS A 216 4.06 5.19 17.22
C LYS A 216 3.64 3.73 17.16
N ALA A 217 3.37 3.26 15.96
CA ALA A 217 3.19 1.83 15.69
C ALA A 217 4.43 1.28 14.98
N TYR A 218 4.80 0.05 15.32
CA TYR A 218 6.01 -0.59 14.80
C TYR A 218 5.62 -1.88 14.09
N ILE A 219 6.07 -2.05 12.84
CA ILE A 219 5.83 -3.23 12.03
C ILE A 219 7.18 -3.77 11.59
N LYS A 220 7.42 -5.07 11.77
CA LYS A 220 8.63 -5.74 11.32
C LYS A 220 8.29 -6.75 10.24
N TYR A 221 8.84 -6.55 9.05
CA TYR A 221 8.75 -7.52 7.98
C TYR A 221 9.69 -8.69 8.27
N ARG A 222 9.24 -9.89 7.89
CA ARG A 222 9.98 -11.12 8.03
C ARG A 222 9.56 -12.13 6.98
N GLU A 223 10.31 -13.21 6.91
CA GLU A 223 9.89 -14.39 6.17
C GLU A 223 8.68 -15.05 6.84
N CYS A 224 7.81 -15.59 6.00
CA CYS A 224 6.73 -16.45 6.46
C CYS A 224 7.31 -17.77 6.94
N LYS A 225 6.79 -18.29 8.05
CA LYS A 225 7.16 -19.63 8.52
C LYS A 225 6.62 -20.67 7.54
N ILE A 226 7.23 -21.85 7.55
CA ILE A 226 6.75 -23.01 6.81
C ILE A 226 5.30 -23.26 7.25
N ASP A 227 4.39 -23.40 6.27
CA ASP A 227 2.95 -23.59 6.46
C ASP A 227 2.22 -22.50 7.25
N GLU A 228 2.81 -21.31 7.41
CA GLU A 228 2.13 -20.19 8.06
C GLU A 228 0.91 -19.74 7.25
N ILE A 229 -0.25 -19.77 7.90
CA ILE A 229 -1.48 -19.18 7.39
C ILE A 229 -1.52 -17.73 7.83
N ILE A 230 -1.23 -16.84 6.87
CA ILE A 230 -1.43 -15.41 6.99
C ILE A 230 -2.90 -15.07 6.72
N ALA A 231 -3.76 -15.27 7.72
CA ALA A 231 -5.19 -14.91 7.65
C ALA A 231 -5.47 -13.59 8.37
#